data_AF-A0A7C2JJ69-F1
#
_entry.id   AF-A0A7C2JJ69-F1
#
_cell.length_a   1.000
_cell.length_b   1.000
_cell.length_c   1.000
_cell.angle_alpha   90.00
_cell.angle_beta   90.00
_cell.angle_gamma   90.00
#
_symmetry.space_group_name_H-M   'P 1'
#
loop_
_entity.id
_entity.type
_entity.pdbx_description
1 polymer ?
#
loop_
_entity_poly.entity_id
_entity_poly.type
_entity_poly.pdbx_seq_one_letter_code
_entity_poly.pdbx_strand_id
1 'polypeptide(L)'
;MTASLAELLLAQSPDAVIFAGPDGIIQAWNPAAEAMFGLPAANALGQDLNIIIPEPFQEAHWKAYDRALAAGDTKYRGQAMPTR
;
A
#
# COMPACT_ATOMS: atom_id res chain seq x y z
N MET A 1 11.68 -11.45 20.72
CA MET A 1 12.45 -10.88 19.60
C MET A 1 12.24 -9.37 19.63
N THR A 2 13.30 -8.59 19.51
CA THR A 2 13.19 -7.12 19.37
C THR A 2 12.76 -6.79 17.95
N ALA A 3 11.82 -5.86 17.78
CA ALA A 3 11.48 -5.34 16.47
C ALA A 3 12.72 -4.73 15.79
N SER A 4 12.85 -4.97 14.49
CA SER A 4 13.85 -4.34 13.65
C SER A 4 13.63 -2.82 13.56
N LEU A 5 14.68 -2.08 13.19
CA LEU A 5 14.56 -0.64 12.94
C LEU A 5 13.49 -0.31 11.89
N ALA A 6 13.40 -1.13 10.83
CA ALA A 6 12.40 -0.93 9.77
C ALA A 6 10.96 -1.09 10.30
N GLU A 7 10.71 -2.12 11.11
CA GLU A 7 9.39 -2.32 11.75
C GLU A 7 9.03 -1.15 12.67
N LEU A 8 10.01 -0.63 13.44
CA LEU A 8 9.80 0.52 14.31
C LEU A 8 9.51 1.81 13.53
N LEU A 9 10.22 2.05 12.43
CA LEU A 9 9.98 3.21 11.58
C LEU A 9 8.59 3.16 10.93
N LEU A 10 8.19 1.99 10.44
CA LEU A 10 6.87 1.80 9.84
C LEU A 10 5.75 2.01 10.88
N ALA A 11 5.89 1.37 12.05
CA ALA A 11 4.89 1.41 13.11
C ALA A 11 4.72 2.82 13.73
N GLN A 12 5.78 3.63 13.76
CA GLN A 12 5.75 4.98 14.33
C GLN A 12 5.60 6.10 13.30
N SER A 13 5.52 5.77 12.02
CA SER A 13 5.27 6.75 10.96
C SER A 13 3.88 7.39 11.15
N PRO A 14 3.77 8.73 11.13
CA PRO A 14 2.47 9.41 11.19
C PRO A 14 1.68 9.26 9.88
N ASP A 15 2.37 9.04 8.76
CA ASP A 15 1.75 8.82 7.46
C ASP A 15 1.31 7.36 7.31
N ALA A 16 0.18 7.15 6.64
CA ALA A 16 -0.26 5.82 6.24
C ALA A 16 0.72 5.23 5.23
N VAL A 17 1.28 4.07 5.56
CA VAL A 17 2.21 3.34 4.70
C VAL A 17 1.66 1.96 4.41
N ILE A 18 1.58 1.65 3.12
CA ILE A 18 1.11 0.39 2.58
C ILE A 18 2.19 -0.13 1.62
N PHE A 19 2.53 -1.40 1.73
CA PHE A 19 3.38 -2.09 0.76
C PHE A 19 2.64 -3.32 0.25
N ALA A 20 2.56 -3.44 -1.07
CA ALA A 20 2.02 -4.62 -1.75
C ALA A 20 3.08 -5.19 -2.69
N GLY A 21 3.14 -6.52 -2.76
CA GLY A 21 4.02 -7.24 -3.68
C GLY A 21 3.55 -7.13 -5.14
N PRO A 22 4.33 -7.64 -6.10
CA PRO A 22 3.96 -7.62 -7.52
C PRO A 22 2.65 -8.35 -7.86
N ASP A 23 2.21 -9.24 -6.98
CA ASP A 23 0.92 -9.94 -7.04
C ASP A 23 -0.24 -9.11 -6.48
N GLY A 24 0.02 -7.88 -6.03
CA GLY A 24 -0.99 -7.01 -5.44
C GLY A 24 -1.31 -7.34 -3.97
N ILE A 25 -0.63 -8.33 -3.38
CA ILE A 25 -0.91 -8.77 -2.01
C ILE A 25 -0.21 -7.83 -1.01
N ILE A 26 -0.99 -7.34 -0.06
CA ILE A 26 -0.53 -6.43 1.00
C ILE A 26 0.38 -7.18 1.97
N GLN A 27 1.60 -6.68 2.11
CA GLN A 27 2.64 -7.23 2.98
C GLN A 27 3.03 -6.27 4.13
N ALA A 28 2.72 -4.98 4.01
CA ALA A 28 2.87 -4.02 5.11
C ALA A 28 1.64 -3.11 5.22
N TRP A 29 1.20 -2.92 6.46
CA TRP A 29 0.06 -2.10 6.83
C TRP A 29 0.32 -1.50 8.21
N ASN A 30 0.51 -0.19 8.30
CA ASN A 30 0.89 0.46 9.56
C ASN A 30 -0.34 1.04 10.32
N PRO A 31 -0.19 1.43 11.60
CA PRO A 31 -1.30 1.97 12.38
C PRO A 31 -1.96 3.21 11.75
N ALA A 32 -1.20 4.05 11.06
CA ALA A 32 -1.75 5.19 10.34
C ALA A 32 -2.63 4.77 9.14
N ALA A 33 -2.29 3.67 8.46
CA ALA A 33 -3.14 3.07 7.43
C ALA A 33 -4.42 2.47 8.04
N GLU A 34 -4.34 1.82 9.20
CA GLU A 34 -5.55 1.38 9.93
C GLU A 34 -6.48 2.56 10.23
N ALA A 35 -5.93 3.68 10.71
CA ALA A 35 -6.71 4.87 11.02
C ALA A 35 -7.30 5.54 9.77
N MET A 36 -6.55 5.59 8.66
CA MET A 36 -6.97 6.22 7.41
C MET A 36 -8.10 5.43 6.73
N PHE A 37 -7.99 4.10 6.66
CA PHE A 37 -8.95 3.27 5.93
C PHE A 37 -9.99 2.59 6.83
N GLY A 38 -9.85 2.67 8.15
CA GLY A 38 -10.74 2.00 9.11
C GLY A 38 -10.61 0.47 9.10
N LEU A 39 -9.51 -0.07 8.57
CA LEU A 39 -9.26 -1.50 8.41
C LEU A 39 -8.08 -1.94 9.29
N PRO A 40 -8.30 -2.86 10.25
CA PRO A 40 -7.22 -3.42 11.06
C PRO A 40 -6.21 -4.20 10.19
N ALA A 41 -4.93 -4.17 10.56
CA ALA A 41 -3.86 -4.91 9.89
C ALA A 41 -4.16 -6.41 9.80
N ALA A 42 -4.80 -6.98 10.82
CA ALA A 42 -5.24 -8.37 10.83
C ALA A 42 -6.21 -8.73 9.70
N ASN A 43 -6.92 -7.73 9.15
CA ASN A 43 -7.84 -7.89 8.03
C ASN A 43 -7.24 -7.44 6.70
N ALA A 44 -6.15 -6.66 6.71
CA ALA A 44 -5.52 -6.12 5.51
C ALA A 44 -4.33 -6.96 5.03
N LEU A 45 -3.50 -7.46 5.96
CA LEU A 45 -2.31 -8.24 5.62
C LEU A 45 -2.70 -9.56 4.93
N GLY A 46 -2.04 -9.86 3.83
CA GLY A 46 -2.32 -11.03 3.00
C GLY A 46 -3.56 -10.89 2.10
N GLN A 47 -4.28 -9.76 2.15
CA GLN A 47 -5.34 -9.45 1.20
C GLN A 47 -4.80 -8.74 -0.03
N ASP A 48 -5.61 -8.75 -1.07
CA ASP A 48 -5.41 -7.99 -2.31
C ASP A 48 -5.74 -6.50 -2.12
N LEU A 49 -5.05 -5.61 -2.85
CA LEU A 49 -5.26 -4.15 -2.78
C LEU A 49 -6.72 -3.70 -3.06
N ASN A 50 -7.56 -4.53 -3.68
CA ASN A 50 -8.97 -4.23 -3.91
C ASN A 50 -9.75 -3.90 -2.64
N ILE A 51 -9.29 -4.30 -1.45
CA ILE A 51 -9.93 -3.93 -0.17
C ILE A 51 -9.97 -2.41 0.08
N ILE A 52 -9.11 -1.63 -0.59
CA ILE A 52 -9.07 -0.16 -0.51
C ILE A 52 -9.29 0.54 -1.86
N ILE A 53 -9.46 -0.21 -2.94
CA ILE A 53 -9.73 0.35 -4.27
C ILE A 53 -11.23 0.18 -4.54
N PRO A 54 -12.01 1.28 -4.65
CA PRO A 54 -13.42 1.18 -4.99
C PRO A 54 -13.62 0.45 -6.31
N GLU A 55 -14.62 -0.44 -6.37
CA GLU A 55 -14.92 -1.31 -7.52
C GLU A 55 -14.85 -0.61 -8.88
N PRO A 56 -15.43 0.60 -9.09
CA PRO A 56 -15.36 1.28 -10.38
C PRO A 56 -13.96 1.67 -10.84
N PHE A 57 -12.98 1.69 -9.94
CA PHE A 57 -11.60 2.08 -10.22
C PHE A 57 -10.63 0.89 -10.27
N GLN A 58 -11.07 -0.33 -9.95
CA GLN A 58 -10.18 -1.50 -9.87
C GLN A 58 -9.54 -1.82 -11.22
N GLU A 59 -10.30 -1.87 -12.31
CA GLU A 59 -9.74 -2.15 -13.65
C GLU A 59 -8.65 -1.14 -14.04
N ALA A 60 -8.93 0.15 -13.85
CA ALA A 60 -7.98 1.21 -14.16
C ALA A 60 -6.73 1.14 -13.27
N HIS A 61 -6.89 0.81 -11.98
CA HIS A 61 -5.80 0.61 -11.05
C HIS A 61 -4.89 -0.54 -11.51
N TRP A 62 -5.44 -1.73 -11.73
CA TRP A 62 -4.66 -2.92 -12.10
C TRP A 62 -3.93 -2.74 -13.42
N LYS A 63 -4.58 -2.13 -14.41
CA LYS A 63 -3.92 -1.80 -15.69
C LYS A 63 -2.72 -0.87 -15.50
N ALA A 64 -2.81 0.11 -14.59
CA ALA A 64 -1.68 0.99 -14.28
C ALA A 64 -0.60 0.28 -13.45
N TYR A 65 -1.01 -0.60 -12.53
CA TYR A 65 -0.15 -1.41 -11.69
C TYR A 65 0.72 -2.36 -12.53
N ASP A 66 0.11 -3.13 -13.42
CA ASP A 66 0.79 -4.06 -14.32
C ASP A 66 1.78 -3.35 -15.24
N ARG A 67 1.38 -2.18 -15.77
CA ARG A 67 2.27 -1.34 -16.59
C ARG A 67 3.49 -0.88 -15.78
N ALA A 68 3.29 -0.45 -14.53
CA ALA A 68 4.38 0.02 -13.69
C ALA A 68 5.36 -1.10 -13.35
N LEU A 69 4.86 -2.30 -13.03
CA LEU A 69 5.69 -3.48 -12.81
C LEU A 69 6.50 -3.86 -14.05
N ALA A 70 5.86 -3.89 -15.23
CA ALA A 70 6.53 -4.21 -16.49
C ALA A 70 7.61 -3.18 -16.87
N ALA A 71 7.39 -1.90 -16.54
CA ALA A 71 8.36 -0.84 -16.76
C ALA A 71 9.48 -0.78 -15.71
N GLY A 72 9.28 -1.41 -14.53
CA GLY A 72 10.15 -1.22 -13.36
C GLY A 72 10.15 0.22 -12.84
N ASP A 73 9.11 0.99 -13.18
CA ASP A 73 9.04 2.41 -12.86
C ASP A 73 7.58 2.89 -12.72
N THR A 74 7.38 3.95 -11.95
CA THR A 74 6.08 4.59 -11.79
C THR A 74 6.12 6.00 -12.38
N LYS A 75 4.95 6.50 -12.82
CA LYS A 75 4.81 7.87 -13.36
C LYS A 75 5.36 8.95 -12.41
N TYR A 76 5.36 8.68 -11.11
CA TYR A 76 5.73 9.63 -10.05
C TYR A 76 7.02 9.20 -9.32
N ARG A 77 7.97 8.54 -10.00
CA ARG A 77 9.23 8.13 -9.37
C ARG A 77 9.93 9.30 -8.68
N GLY A 78 10.21 9.15 -7.39
CA GLY A 78 10.86 10.19 -6.57
C GLY A 78 9.98 11.41 -6.29
N GLN A 79 8.68 11.36 -6.61
CA GLN A 79 7.73 12.43 -6.41
C GLN A 79 6.51 11.91 -5.65
N ALA A 80 6.05 12.64 -4.63
CA ALA A 80 4.77 12.35 -4.02
C ALA A 80 3.65 12.66 -5.02
N MET A 81 2.67 11.76 -5.16
CA MET A 81 1.41 12.07 -5.81
C MET A 81 0.46 12.64 -4.76
N PRO A 82 0.23 13.96 -4.69
CA PRO A 82 -0.77 14.50 -3.79
C PRO A 82 -2.15 14.07 -4.30
N THR A 83 -2.90 13.36 -3.47
CA THR A 83 -4.34 13.18 -3.66
C THR A 83 -4.98 14.55 -3.49
N ARG A 84 -5.65 15.05 -4.54
CA ARG A 84 -6.39 16.32 -4.48
C ARG A 84 -7.72 16.14 -3.77
#